data_AF-A0A1K1LYN2-F1
#
_entry.id   AF-A0A1K1LYN2-F1
#
_cell.length_a   1.000
_cell.length_b   1.000
_cell.length_c   1.000
_cell.angle_alpha   90.00
_cell.angle_beta   90.00
_cell.angle_gamma   90.00
#
_symmetry.space_group_name_H-M   'P 1'
#
loop_
_entity.id
_entity.type
_entity.pdbx_description
1 polymer ?
#
loop_
_entity_poly.entity_id
_entity_poly.type
_entity_poly.pdbx_seq_one_letter_code
_entity_poly.pdbx_strand_id
1 'polypeptide(L)' 'MRASSVVRLLIDHGLEATRLTALGHGEYHPLASNETVEGRMRNRRVTVLILPAPPDLAGD' A
#
# COMPACT_ATOMS: atom_id res chain seq x y z
N MET A 1 5.99 -3.21 7.55
CA MET A 1 5.89 -1.98 8.36
C MET A 1 5.49 -0.74 7.55
N ARG A 2 6.12 -0.42 6.40
CA ARG A 2 5.81 0.81 5.60
C ARG A 2 4.34 0.95 5.19
N ALA A 3 3.75 -0.08 4.57
CA ALA A 3 2.35 -0.03 4.12
C ALA A 3 1.37 0.17 5.30
N SER A 4 1.62 -0.51 6.43
CA SER A 4 0.82 -0.36 7.66
C SER A 4 0.90 1.05 8.23
N SER A 5 2.06 1.70 8.18
CA SER A 5 2.21 3.11 8.61
C SER A 5 1.39 4.07 7.74
N VAL A 6 1.32 3.84 6.43
CA VAL A 6 0.49 4.65 5.53
C VAL A 6 -1.00 4.41 5.80
N VAL A 7 -1.43 3.16 6.02
CA VAL A 7 -2.81 2.87 6.41
C VAL A 7 -3.17 3.59 7.72
N ARG A 8 -2.30 3.55 8.72
CA ARG A 8 -2.54 4.27 9.98
C ARG A 8 -2.66 5.77 9.78
N LEU A 9 -1.77 6.37 8.99
CA LEU A 9 -1.87 7.79 8.63
C LEU A 9 -3.22 8.13 7.99
N LEU A 10 -3.71 7.29 7.07
CA LEU A 10 -5.00 7.51 6.40
C LEU A 10 -6.18 7.40 7.37
N ILE A 11 -6.15 6.45 8.30
CA ILE A 11 -7.14 6.33 9.37
C ILE A 11 -7.12 7.58 10.26
N ASP A 12 -5.94 8.06 10.64
CA ASP A 12 -5.78 9.29 11.43
C ASP A 12 -6.33 10.53 10.70
N HIS A 13 -6.45 10.49 9.37
CA HIS A 13 -7.07 11.52 8.54
C HIS A 13 -8.57 11.26 8.24
N GLY A 14 -9.19 10.31 8.93
CA GLY A 14 -10.63 10.08 8.90
C GLY A 14 -11.11 9.05 7.87
N LEU A 15 -10.22 8.28 7.25
CA LEU A 15 -10.65 7.16 6.42
C LEU A 15 -11.08 5.97 7.29
N GLU A 16 -12.20 5.35 6.95
CA GLU A 16 -12.68 4.15 7.62
C GLU A 16 -11.71 2.98 7.44
N ALA A 17 -11.30 2.36 8.55
CA ALA A 17 -10.35 1.25 8.54
C ALA A 17 -10.84 0.04 7.74
N THR A 18 -12.16 -0.19 7.70
CA THR A 18 -12.81 -1.28 6.92
C THR A 18 -12.60 -1.15 5.42
N ARG A 19 -12.27 0.05 4.92
CA ARG A 19 -12.02 0.32 3.49
C ARG A 19 -10.54 0.20 3.10
N LEU A 20 -9.65 -0.13 4.06
CA LEU A 20 -8.21 -0.07 3.86
C LEU A 20 -7.55 -1.42 4.15
N THR A 21 -6.69 -1.86 3.23
CA THR A 21 -5.88 -3.08 3.37
C THR A 21 -4.41 -2.76 3.15
N ALA A 22 -3.53 -3.23 4.03
CA ALA A 22 -2.08 -3.11 3.89
C ALA A 22 -1.47 -4.43 3.39
N LEU A 23 -0.75 -4.38 2.25
CA LEU A 23 -0.02 -5.52 1.70
C LEU A 23 1.48 -5.21 1.67
N GLY A 24 2.31 -6.21 1.98
CA GLY A 24 3.76 -6.13 1.92
C GLY A 24 4.32 -7.07 0.85
N HIS A 25 4.86 -6.51 -0.25
CA HIS A 25 5.41 -7.31 -1.36
C HIS A 25 6.91 -7.65 -1.22
N GLY A 26 7.58 -7.15 -0.17
CA GLY A 26 9.00 -7.39 0.05
C GLY A 26 9.85 -7.04 -1.17
N GLU A 27 10.74 -7.94 -1.55
CA GLU A 27 11.63 -7.81 -2.70
C GLU A 27 11.11 -8.46 -3.99
N TYR A 28 9.95 -9.13 -3.93
CA TYR A 28 9.44 -9.97 -5.02
C TYR A 28 8.81 -9.20 -6.18
N HIS A 29 8.55 -7.91 -6.01
CA HIS A 29 7.98 -7.04 -7.05
C HIS A 29 8.79 -5.75 -7.19
N PRO A 30 10.07 -5.83 -7.63
CA PRO A 30 10.93 -4.67 -7.76
C PRO A 30 10.58 -3.86 -9.01
N LEU A 31 10.73 -2.53 -8.94
CA LEU A 31 10.70 -1.66 -10.13
C LEU A 31 12.03 -1.61 -10.88
N ALA A 32 13.11 -1.83 -10.14
CA ALA A 32 14.48 -1.73 -10.60
C ALA A 32 15.32 -2.84 -9.97
N SER A 33 16.50 -3.14 -10.52
CA SER A 33 17.40 -4.14 -9.93
C SER A 33 17.67 -3.86 -8.45
N ASN A 34 17.61 -4.88 -7.61
CA ASN A 34 17.99 -4.79 -6.19
C ASN A 34 19.51 -4.81 -5.99
N GLU A 35 20.29 -4.99 -7.06
CA GLU A 35 21.75 -5.10 -6.99
C GLU A 35 22.41 -3.73 -6.74
N THR A 36 21.82 -2.63 -7.24
CA THR A 36 22.35 -1.27 -7.09
C THR A 36 21.72 -0.54 -5.91
N VAL A 37 22.46 0.41 -5.32
CA VAL A 37 21.93 1.25 -4.23
C VAL A 37 20.75 2.06 -4.73
N GLU A 38 20.88 2.66 -5.92
CA GLU A 38 19.86 3.48 -6.57
C GLU A 38 18.61 2.65 -6.87
N GLY A 39 18.77 1.40 -7.32
CA GLY A 39 17.65 0.49 -7.56
C GLY A 39 16.91 0.11 -6.27
N ARG A 40 17.64 -0.23 -5.20
CA ARG A 40 17.04 -0.47 -3.87
C ARG A 40 16.31 0.76 -3.32
N MET A 41 16.86 1.95 -3.52
CA MET A 41 16.22 3.22 -3.13
C MET A 41 14.88 3.40 -3.86
N ARG A 42 14.85 3.16 -5.18
CA ARG A 42 13.62 3.22 -5.99
C ARG A 42 12.58 2.17 -5.60
N ASN A 43 13.01 0.99 -5.16
CA ASN A 43 12.11 -0.08 -4.74
C ASN A 43 11.47 0.18 -3.36
N ARG A 44 12.03 1.06 -2.53
CA ARG A 44 11.46 1.44 -1.22
C ARG A 44 10.28 2.41 -1.37
N ARG A 45 9.18 1.92 -1.91
CA ARG A 45 7.95 2.69 -2.15
C ARG A 45 6.74 2.11 -1.43
N VAL A 46 5.65 2.88 -1.42
CA VAL A 46 4.30 2.41 -1.11
C VAL A 46 3.44 2.75 -2.32
N THR A 47 2.66 1.80 -2.82
CA THR A 47 1.69 2.01 -3.89
C THR A 47 0.31 2.04 -3.28
N VAL A 48 -0.51 3.02 -3.64
CA VAL A 48 -1.92 3.10 -3.23
C VAL A 48 -2.77 2.70 -4.44
N LEU A 49 -3.61 1.68 -4.27
CA LEU A 49 -4.56 1.24 -5.27
C LEU A 49 -5.96 1.63 -4.80
N ILE A 50 -6.70 2.35 -5.65
CA ILE A 50 -8.09 2.73 -5.39
C ILE A 50 -8.95 1.80 -6.23
N LEU A 51 -9.70 0.95 -5.56
CA LEU A 51 -10.61 0.00 -6.19
C LEU A 51 -12.05 0.54 -6.07
N PRO A 52 -12.94 0.18 -7.01
CA PRO A 52 -14.37 0.38 -6.80
C PRO A 52 -14.80 -0.33 -5.51
N ALA A 53 -15.85 0.18 -4.86
CA ALA A 53 -16.38 -0.45 -3.66
C ALA A 53 -16.72 -1.92 -3.98
N PRO A 54 -16.16 -2.89 -3.23
CA PRO A 54 -16.55 -4.27 -3.42
C PRO A 54 -18.06 -4.40 -3.09
N PRO A 55 -18.79 -5.31 -3.76
CA PRO A 55 -20.26 -5.37 -3.68
C PRO A 55 -20.80 -5.53 -2.25
N ASP A 56 -19.99 -6.06 -1.35
CA ASP A 56 -20.30 -6.30 0.07
C ASP A 56 -20.16 -5.05 0.96
N LEU A 57 -19.42 -4.02 0.51
CA LEU A 57 -19.31 -2.71 1.18
C LEU A 57 -20.22 -1.64 0.55
N ALA A 58 -20.71 -1.88 -0.66
CA ALA A 58 -21.78 -1.11 -1.27
C ALA A 58 -23.10 -1.64 -0.72
N GLY A 59 -23.52 -1.15 0.45
CA GLY A 59 -24.82 -1.50 1.01
C GLY A 59 -25.94 -1.06 0.07
N ASP A 60 -26.43 -2.01 -0.74
CA ASP A 60 -27.73 -2.05 -1.40
C ASP A 60 -28.46 -3.34 -0.97
#